data_AF-A0A534IM24-F1
#
_entry.id   AF-A0A534IM24-F1
#
_cell.length_a   1.000
_cell.length_b   1.000
_cell.length_c   1.000
_cell.angle_alpha   90.00
_cell.angle_beta   90.00
_cell.angle_gamma   90.00
#
_symmetry.space_group_name_H-M   'P 1'
#
loop_
_entity.id
_entity.type
_entity.pdbx_description
1 polymer ?
#
loop_
_entity_poly.entity_id
_entity_poly.type
_entity_poly.pdbx_seq_one_letter_code
_entity_poly.pdbx_strand_id
1 'polypeptide(L)'
;MRAHLHEIQARFQRGDFSGPSHIHGSDMPGLAQLKAARPGEIAISYRDVDSGAELRYQTADAALVSALHAWFDAQLSDHGTDAGQQQHHGSMSRQTP
;
A
#
# COMPACT_ATOMS: atom_id res chain seq x y z
N MET A 1 -7.09 -3.84 -10.26
CA MET A 1 -6.96 -3.85 -8.79
C MET A 1 -6.86 -5.26 -8.21
N ARG A 2 -7.86 -6.15 -8.37
CA ARG A 2 -7.86 -7.50 -7.75
C ARG A 2 -6.66 -8.38 -8.11
N ALA A 3 -6.39 -8.58 -9.41
CA ALA A 3 -5.21 -9.35 -9.86
C ALA A 3 -3.90 -8.77 -9.32
N HIS A 4 -3.77 -7.43 -9.33
CA HIS A 4 -2.61 -6.75 -8.78
C HIS A 4 -2.44 -6.97 -7.26
N LEU A 5 -3.53 -6.95 -6.49
CA LEU A 5 -3.51 -7.26 -5.06
C LEU A 5 -3.11 -8.70 -4.77
N HIS A 6 -3.47 -9.67 -5.61
CA HIS A 6 -2.96 -11.04 -5.48
C HIS A 6 -1.45 -11.15 -5.73
N GLU A 7 -0.91 -10.42 -6.71
CA GLU A 7 0.53 -10.39 -6.94
C GLU A 7 1.28 -9.73 -5.77
N ILE A 8 0.70 -8.68 -5.17
CA ILE A 8 1.23 -8.04 -3.96
C ILE A 8 1.18 -9.00 -2.78
N GLN A 9 0.05 -9.68 -2.57
CA GLN A 9 -0.10 -10.67 -1.51
C GLN A 9 0.97 -11.75 -1.61
N ALA A 10 1.15 -12.33 -2.80
CA ALA A 10 2.14 -13.39 -3.03
C ALA A 10 3.56 -12.89 -2.74
N ARG A 11 3.87 -11.62 -3.05
CA ARG A 11 5.15 -10.97 -2.71
C ARG A 11 5.33 -10.81 -1.21
N PHE A 12 4.33 -10.28 -0.52
CA PHE A 12 4.51 -9.96 0.88
C PHE A 12 4.47 -11.21 1.77
N GLN A 13 3.76 -12.26 1.36
CA GLN A 13 3.79 -13.55 2.05
C GLN A 13 5.18 -14.21 2.05
N ARG A 14 6.05 -13.87 1.09
CA ARG A 14 7.46 -14.30 1.06
C ARG A 14 8.42 -13.28 1.66
N GLY A 15 7.92 -12.25 2.34
CA GLY A 15 8.72 -11.19 2.95
C GLY A 15 9.27 -10.16 1.96
N ASP A 16 8.81 -10.17 0.70
CA ASP A 16 9.29 -9.25 -0.33
C ASP A 16 8.50 -7.94 -0.33
N PHE A 17 8.82 -7.05 0.61
CA PHE A 17 8.23 -5.71 0.74
C PHE A 17 8.88 -4.65 -0.17
N SER A 18 9.71 -5.06 -1.14
CA SER A 18 10.51 -4.13 -1.96
C SER A 18 9.72 -3.43 -3.08
N GLY A 19 8.52 -3.89 -3.42
CA GLY A 19 7.74 -3.33 -4.54
C GLY A 19 7.62 -1.80 -4.51
N PRO A 20 7.18 -1.19 -3.40
CA PRO A 20 7.05 0.27 -3.29
C PRO A 20 8.37 1.05 -3.25
N SER A 21 9.49 0.41 -2.89
CA SER A 21 10.78 1.12 -2.76
C SER A 21 11.34 1.61 -4.09
N HIS A 22 10.87 1.07 -5.22
CA HIS A 22 11.25 1.60 -6.54
C HIS A 22 10.75 3.03 -6.77
N ILE A 23 9.63 3.39 -6.13
CA ILE A 23 8.98 4.69 -6.26
C ILE A 23 9.37 5.59 -5.08
N HIS A 24 9.37 5.04 -3.87
CA HIS A 24 9.52 5.78 -2.61
C HIS A 24 10.92 5.73 -1.99
N GLY A 25 11.86 5.04 -2.65
CA GLY A 25 13.22 4.87 -2.16
C GLY A 25 13.41 3.69 -1.20
N SER A 26 14.67 3.30 -1.00
CA SER A 26 15.05 2.10 -0.24
C SER A 26 15.06 2.29 1.28
N ASP A 27 15.07 3.55 1.75
CA ASP A 27 15.24 3.92 3.15
C ASP A 27 13.91 4.24 3.85
N MET A 28 12.81 3.67 3.36
CA MET A 28 11.49 3.87 3.94
C MET A 28 11.45 3.40 5.41
N PRO A 29 10.90 4.22 6.32
CA PRO A 29 10.64 3.81 7.70
C PRO A 29 9.94 2.46 7.78
N GLY A 30 10.44 1.56 8.62
CA GLY A 30 9.88 0.22 8.83
C GLY A 30 10.29 -0.83 7.78
N LEU A 31 10.78 -0.46 6.60
CA LEU A 31 11.08 -1.43 5.53
C LEU A 31 12.17 -2.45 5.92
N ALA A 32 13.21 -2.02 6.64
CA ALA A 32 14.27 -2.91 7.09
C ALA A 32 13.74 -3.98 8.07
N GLN A 33 12.87 -3.57 9.00
CA GLN A 33 12.24 -4.45 9.98
C GLN A 33 11.29 -5.44 9.30
N LEU A 34 10.49 -4.99 8.32
CA LEU A 34 9.61 -5.87 7.56
C LEU A 34 10.39 -6.91 6.74
N LYS A 35 11.53 -6.54 6.15
CA LYS A 35 12.42 -7.47 5.45
C LYS A 35 13.11 -8.48 6.37
N ALA A 36 13.29 -8.13 7.64
CA ALA A 36 13.90 -9.00 8.65
C ALA A 36 12.90 -9.95 9.32
N ALA A 37 11.59 -9.76 9.12
CA ALA A 37 10.55 -10.64 9.66
C ALA A 37 10.71 -12.07 9.13
N ARG A 38 10.56 -13.05 10.01
CA ARG A 38 10.59 -14.46 9.63
C ARG A 38 9.30 -14.84 8.89
N PRO A 39 9.35 -15.82 7.96
CA PRO A 39 8.16 -16.35 7.33
C PRO A 39 7.10 -16.74 8.37
N GLY A 40 5.88 -16.22 8.20
CA GLY A 40 4.76 -16.47 9.11
C GLY A 40 4.61 -15.52 10.29
N GLU A 41 5.55 -14.60 10.53
CA GLU A 41 5.38 -13.57 11.59
C GLU A 41 4.36 -12.50 11.22
N ILE A 42 4.13 -12.30 9.93
CA ILE A 42 3.09 -11.42 9.41
C ILE A 42 2.15 -12.27 8.56
N ALA A 43 0.94 -12.51 9.07
CA ALA A 43 -0.13 -13.15 8.32
C ALA A 43 -0.75 -12.12 7.38
N ILE A 44 -0.87 -12.48 6.09
CA ILE A 44 -1.42 -11.60 5.05
C ILE A 44 -2.55 -12.33 4.35
N SER A 45 -3.77 -11.83 4.55
CA SER A 45 -4.99 -12.39 3.98
C SER A 45 -5.60 -11.43 2.95
N TYR A 46 -6.20 -12.00 1.92
CA TYR A 46 -6.92 -11.28 0.88
C TYR A 46 -8.43 -11.44 1.12
N ARG A 47 -9.19 -10.39 0.86
CA ARG A 47 -10.64 -10.50 0.70
C ARG A 47 -11.13 -9.65 -0.46
N ASP A 48 -12.10 -10.17 -1.20
CA ASP A 48 -12.89 -9.34 -2.10
C ASP A 48 -13.80 -8.41 -1.29
N VAL A 49 -13.99 -7.20 -1.79
CA VAL A 49 -15.00 -6.24 -1.34
C VAL A 49 -15.75 -5.71 -2.56
N ASP A 50 -16.93 -5.14 -2.37
CA ASP A 50 -17.84 -4.76 -3.47
C ASP A 50 -17.13 -3.95 -4.58
N SER A 51 -16.33 -2.96 -4.19
CA SER A 51 -15.61 -2.06 -5.11
C SER A 51 -14.17 -2.49 -5.42
N GLY A 52 -13.69 -3.63 -4.91
CA GLY A 52 -12.30 -4.03 -5.11
C GLY A 52 -11.88 -5.22 -4.28
N ALA A 53 -10.73 -5.08 -3.62
CA ALA A 53 -10.20 -6.07 -2.71
C ALA A 53 -9.29 -5.41 -1.68
N GLU A 54 -9.04 -6.13 -0.60
CA GLU A 54 -8.22 -5.66 0.51
C GLU A 54 -7.23 -6.73 0.95
N LEU A 55 -6.04 -6.28 1.37
CA LEU A 55 -5.09 -7.09 2.11
C LEU A 55 -5.14 -6.73 3.59
N ARG A 56 -5.30 -7.73 4.45
CA ARG A 56 -5.23 -7.58 5.90
C ARG A 56 -3.93 -8.19 6.42
N TYR A 57 -3.17 -7.38 7.13
CA TYR A 57 -1.92 -7.74 7.78
C TYR A 57 -2.19 -7.98 9.27
N GLN A 58 -1.67 -9.08 9.82
CA GLN A 58 -1.84 -9.43 11.22
C GLN A 58 -0.55 -10.00 11.78
N THR A 59 -0.15 -9.54 12.96
CA THR A 59 1.02 -10.05 13.68
C THR A 59 0.79 -9.85 15.18
N ALA A 60 1.38 -10.71 16.00
CA ALA A 60 1.39 -10.55 17.46
C ALA A 60 2.60 -9.72 17.94
N ASP A 61 3.56 -9.43 17.06
CA ASP A 61 4.74 -8.64 17.39
C ASP A 61 4.46 -7.14 17.24
N ALA A 62 4.48 -6.41 18.37
CA ALA A 62 4.23 -4.98 18.40
C ALA A 62 5.25 -4.16 17.59
N ALA A 63 6.49 -4.64 17.47
CA ALA A 63 7.50 -3.99 16.63
C ALA A 63 7.15 -4.12 15.15
N LEU A 64 6.64 -5.28 14.72
CA LEU A 64 6.17 -5.48 13.35
C LEU A 64 4.89 -4.70 13.05
N VAL A 65 3.97 -4.55 14.00
CA VAL A 65 2.82 -3.63 13.86
C VAL A 65 3.31 -2.20 13.62
N SER A 66 4.26 -1.73 14.44
CA SER A 66 4.80 -0.38 14.32
C SER A 66 5.53 -0.17 12.98
N ALA A 67 6.27 -1.18 12.52
CA ALA A 67 6.95 -1.16 11.23
C ALA A 67 5.96 -1.10 10.05
N LEU A 68 4.86 -1.86 10.12
CA LEU A 68 3.81 -1.81 9.09
C LEU A 68 3.18 -0.41 9.01
N HIS A 69 2.84 0.20 10.14
CA HIS A 69 2.29 1.57 10.15
C HIS A 69 3.28 2.57 9.56
N ALA A 70 4.53 2.59 10.04
CA ALA A 70 5.56 3.51 9.54
C ALA A 70 5.79 3.36 8.03
N TRP A 71 5.78 2.11 7.53
CA TRP A 71 5.99 1.81 6.12
C TRP A 71 4.81 2.23 5.24
N PHE A 72 3.57 2.12 5.72
CA PHE A 72 2.40 2.62 5.00
C PHE A 72 2.32 4.16 5.04
N ASP A 73 2.61 4.78 6.19
CA ASP A 73 2.59 6.24 6.35
C ASP A 73 3.61 6.91 5.43
N ALA A 74 4.80 6.32 5.27
CA ALA A 74 5.83 6.83 4.36
C ALA A 74 5.37 6.86 2.89
N GLN A 75 4.59 5.86 2.45
CA GLN A 75 4.02 5.84 1.10
C GLN A 75 2.98 6.95 0.95
N LEU A 76 2.12 7.12 1.94
CA LEU A 76 1.05 8.12 1.89
C LEU A 76 1.57 9.56 1.97
N SER A 77 2.59 9.81 2.80
CA SER A 77 3.18 11.13 3.00
C SER A 77 3.94 11.64 1.77
N ASP A 78 4.58 10.75 1.01
CA ASP A 78 5.30 11.09 -0.23
C ASP A 78 4.30 11.47 -1.36
N HIS A 79 3.10 10.88 -1.36
CA HIS A 79 1.97 11.27 -2.22
C HIS A 79 1.15 12.46 -1.67
N GLY A 80 1.50 12.99 -0.49
CA GLY A 80 0.71 13.96 0.28
C GLY A 80 0.55 15.35 -0.35
N THR A 81 1.29 15.67 -1.42
CA THR A 81 1.12 16.93 -2.15
C THR A 81 0.07 16.85 -3.29
N ASP A 82 -0.34 15.63 -3.69
CA ASP A 82 -1.29 15.41 -4.81
C ASP A 82 -2.62 14.78 -4.39
N ALA A 83 -2.78 14.34 -3.13
CA ALA A 83 -4.03 13.77 -2.62
C ALA A 83 -5.16 14.81 -2.36
N GLY A 84 -5.02 16.03 -2.89
CA GLY A 84 -5.78 17.20 -2.49
C GLY A 84 -6.50 18.00 -3.57
N GLN A 85 -6.68 17.53 -4.82
CA GLN A 85 -7.59 18.19 -5.77
C GLN A 85 -8.25 17.22 -6.76
N GLN A 86 -9.34 16.57 -6.34
CA GLN A 86 -10.43 16.21 -7.26
C GLN A 86 -11.61 17.15 -6.97
N GLN A 87 -11.50 18.39 -7.43
CA GLN A 87 -12.66 19.28 -7.57
C GLN A 87 -13.36 18.91 -8.89
N HIS A 88 -14.36 18.04 -8.80
CA HIS A 88 -15.39 17.94 -9.82
C HIS A 88 -16.23 19.22 -9.80
N HIS A 89 -16.12 20.05 -10.84
CA HIS A 89 -17.24 20.83 -11.34
C HIS A 89 -17.18 20.91 -12.86
N GLY A 90 -18.06 20.14 -13.50
CA GLY A 90 -18.31 20.24 -14.91
C GLY A 90 -19.07 21.52 -15.26
N SER A 91 -18.78 22.06 -16.43
CA SER A 91 -19.85 22.46 -17.34
C SER A 91 -19.35 22.31 -18.77
N MET A 92 -19.95 21.34 -19.44
CA MET A 92 -20.08 21.32 -20.89
C MET A 92 -20.67 22.65 -21.34
N SER A 93 -20.07 23.29 -22.34
CA SER A 93 -20.81 24.13 -23.26
C SER A 93 -20.31 23.89 -24.67
N ARG A 94 -21.29 23.63 -25.52
CA ARG A 94 -21.22 23.18 -26.91
C ARG A 94 -20.81 24.34 -27.83
N GLN A 95 -20.13 23.95 -28.90
CA GLN A 95 -20.27 24.38 -30.30
C GLN A 95 -20.28 25.89 -30.64
N THR A 96 -19.33 26.21 -31.53
CA THR A 96 -19.21 27.21 -32.60
C THR A 96 -20.45 28.03 -33.00
N PRO A 97 -20.21 29.20 -33.58
CA PRO A 97 -20.27 29.29 -35.05
C PRO A 97 -18.91 29.53 -35.72
#